data_AF-A0A5K1K7M7-F1
#
_entry.id   AF-A0A5K1K7M7-F1
#
_cell.length_a   1.000
_cell.length_b   1.000
_cell.length_c   1.000
_cell.angle_alpha   90.00
_cell.angle_beta   90.00
_cell.angle_gamma   90.00
#
_symmetry.space_group_name_H-M   'P 1'
#
loop_
_entity.id
_entity.type
_entity.pdbx_description
1 polymer ?
#
loop_
_entity_poly.entity_id
_entity_poly.type
_entity_poly.pdbx_seq_one_letter_code
_entity_poly.pdbx_strand_id
1 'polypeptide(L)' 'KLAMMRMCDRILVVHNGVVAEQGSYEELMDRRGVFAQLANGGEWMSD' A
#
# COMPACT_ATOMS: atom_id res chain seq x y z
N LYS A 1 12.20 5.78 -2.51
CA LYS A 1 10.86 5.44 -1.93
C LYS A 1 10.64 3.93 -1.87
N LEU A 2 10.74 3.21 -3.01
CA LEU A 2 10.51 1.76 -3.08
C LEU A 2 11.43 0.91 -2.19
N ALA A 3 12.73 1.23 -2.14
CA ALA A 3 13.68 0.50 -1.29
C ALA A 3 13.30 0.55 0.20
N MET A 4 12.83 1.70 0.69
CA MET A 4 12.36 1.87 2.07
C MET A 4 11.12 1.02 2.35
N MET A 5 10.15 1.00 1.43
CA MET A 5 8.92 0.20 1.57
C MET A 5 9.22 -1.30 1.66
N ARG A 6 10.21 -1.79 0.91
CA ARG A 6 10.63 -3.20 0.94
C ARG A 6 11.35 -3.61 2.22
N MET A 7 11.90 -2.65 2.96
CA MET A 7 12.58 -2.90 4.24
C MET A 7 11.63 -2.85 5.44
N CYS A 8 10.40 -2.39 5.26
CA CYS A 8 9.41 -2.35 6.34
C CYS A 8 8.89 -3.75 6.64
N ASP A 9 8.92 -4.15 7.91
CA ASP A 9 8.28 -5.40 8.36
C ASP A 9 6.77 -5.38 8.11
N ARG A 10 6.17 -4.19 8.14
CA ARG A 10 4.75 -3.98 7.92
C ARG A 10 4.47 -2.58 7.38
N ILE A 11 3.55 -2.52 6.43
CA ILE A 11 3.04 -1.29 5.83
C ILE A 11 1.57 -1.17 6.21
N LEU A 12 1.12 0.05 6.51
CA LEU A 12 -0.29 0.37 6.74
C LEU A 12 -0.72 1.43 5.72
N VAL A 13 -1.78 1.14 4.97
CA VAL A 13 -2.46 2.09 4.10
C VAL A 13 -3.60 2.71 4.88
N VAL A 14 -3.56 4.02 5.05
CA VAL A 14 -4.61 4.77 5.75
C VAL A 14 -5.45 5.54 4.74
N HIS A 15 -6.77 5.35 4.82
CA HIS A 15 -7.76 6.08 4.04
C HIS A 15 -8.82 6.64 4.99
N ASN A 16 -9.20 7.91 4.85
CA ASN A 16 -10.27 8.52 5.66
C ASN A 16 -10.12 8.27 7.18
N GLY A 17 -8.88 8.29 7.67
CA GLY A 17 -8.57 8.04 9.08
C GLY A 17 -8.66 6.59 9.54
N VAL A 18 -8.91 5.63 8.64
CA VAL A 18 -8.98 4.19 8.94
C VAL A 18 -7.89 3.41 8.20
N VAL A 19 -7.45 2.29 8.78
CA VAL A 19 -6.53 1.37 8.12
C VAL A 19 -7.31 0.59 7.05
N ALA A 20 -7.06 0.91 5.79
CA ALA A 20 -7.69 0.24 4.65
C ALA A 20 -6.99 -1.09 4.31
N GLU A 21 -5.64 -1.11 4.37
CA GLU A 21 -4.84 -2.30 4.11
C GLU A 21 -3.62 -2.33 5.02
N GLN A 22 -3.15 -3.55 5.33
CA GLN A 22 -1.91 -3.75 6.07
C GLN A 22 -1.26 -5.10 5.72
N GLY A 23 0.06 -5.15 5.78
CA GLY A 23 0.82 -6.37 5.49
C GLY A 23 2.27 -6.05 5.15
N SER A 24 3.04 -7.07 4.80
CA SER A 24 4.36 -6.89 4.20
C SER A 24 4.24 -6.27 2.80
N TYR A 25 5.35 -5.76 2.27
CA TYR A 25 5.39 -5.26 0.90
C TYR A 25 4.91 -6.32 -0.11
N GLU A 26 5.37 -7.56 0.03
CA GLU A 26 5.03 -8.65 -0.88
C GLU A 26 3.54 -9.01 -0.80
N GLU A 27 2.98 -9.13 0.41
CA GLU A 27 1.57 -9.42 0.63
C GLU A 27 0.66 -8.34 0.01
N LEU A 28 1.02 -7.07 0.18
CA LEU A 28 0.23 -5.96 -0.35
C LEU A 28 0.34 -5.81 -1.87
N MET A 29 1.50 -6.11 -2.45
CA MET A 29 1.68 -6.15 -3.90
C MET A 29 0.89 -7.31 -4.53
N ASP A 30 0.86 -8.49 -3.89
CA ASP A 30 0.15 -9.67 -4.38
C ASP A 30 -1.37 -9.52 -4.31
N ARG A 31 -1.87 -8.82 -3.27
CA ARG A 31 -3.30 -8.46 -3.14
C ARG A 31 -3.80 -7.55 -4.27
N ARG A 32 -2.91 -6.85 -4.99
CA ARG A 32 -3.24 -5.88 -6.04
C ARG A 32 -4.27 -4.83 -5.60
N GLY A 33 -4.23 -4.48 -4.31
CA GLY A 33 -5.13 -3.50 -3.68
C GLY A 33 -4.67 -2.05 -3.86
N VAL A 34 -5.15 -1.18 -2.96
CA VAL A 34 -4.84 0.26 -2.91
C VAL A 34 -3.34 0.48 -2.81
N PHE A 35 -2.63 -0.31 -2.00
CA PHE A 35 -1.18 -0.19 -1.90
C PHE A 35 -0.49 -0.41 -3.25
N ALA A 36 -0.87 -1.46 -3.98
CA ALA A 36 -0.25 -1.81 -5.25
C ALA A 36 -0.51 -0.73 -6.32
N GLN A 37 -1.71 -0.14 -6.33
CA GLN A 37 -2.03 0.98 -7.22
C GLN A 37 -1.16 2.21 -6.91
N LEU A 38 -1.05 2.59 -5.64
CA LEU A 38 -0.20 3.70 -5.19
C LEU A 38 1.29 3.45 -5.47
N ALA A 39 1.77 2.22 -5.26
CA ALA A 39 3.16 1.83 -5.48
C ALA A 39 3.55 1.89 -6.97
N ASN A 40 2.60 1.62 -7.87
CA ASN A 40 2.79 1.68 -9.32
C ASN A 40 2.57 3.07 -9.91
N GLY A 41 2.31 4.10 -9.07
CA GLY A 41 2.06 5.47 -9.52
C GLY A 41 0.66 5.68 -10.11
N GLY A 42 -0.26 4.77 -9.83
CA GLY A 42 -1.68 4.95 -10.16
C GLY A 42 -2.31 6.03 -9.30
N GLU A 43 -3.24 6.78 -9.88
CA GLU A 43 -4.11 7.67 -9.13
C GLU A 43 -5.13 6.83 -8.38
N TRP A 44 -5.12 6.95 -7.06
CA TRP A 44 -6.19 6.42 -6.25
C TRP A 44 -7.29 7.47 -6.18
N MET A 45 -8.38 7.21 -6.91
CA MET A 45 -9.59 8.01 -6.84
C MET A 45 -10.41 7.52 -5.65
N SER A 46 -10.48 8.34 -4.62
CA SER A 46 -11.47 8.20 -3.56
C SER A 46 -12.73 8.95 -3.99
N ASP A 47 -13.80 8.20 -4.27
CA ASP A 47 -15.17 8.74 -4.33
C ASP A 47 -15.61 9.28 -2.96
#